data_AF-A0A7R9HJW7-F1
#
_entry.id   AF-A0A7R9HJW7-F1
#
_cell.length_a   1.000
_cell.length_b   1.000
_cell.length_c   1.000
_cell.angle_alpha   90.00
_cell.angle_beta   90.00
_cell.angle_gamma   90.00
#
_symmetry.space_group_name_H-M   'P 1'
#
loop_
_entity.id
_entity.type
_entity.pdbx_description
1 polymer ?
#
loop_
_entity_poly.entity_id
_entity_poly.type
_entity_poly.pdbx_seq_one_letter_code
_entity_poly.pdbx_strand_id
1 'polypeptide(L)'
;MPLIVLLAQQERDLSKIIPNAVYPENVFFNKPSDLPSLNPRIVGGQEAPRHSFPYQVALFLPVAGGTSFCGGSIIGHQWVLTAAHCVDR
;
A
#
# COMPACT_ATOMS: atom_id res chain seq x y z
N MET A 1 -13.62 7.42 7.75
CA MET A 1 -12.24 7.17 8.21
C MET A 1 -11.34 8.15 7.48
N PRO A 2 -10.73 9.15 8.15
CA PRO A 2 -9.89 10.12 7.46
C PRO A 2 -8.57 9.48 7.00
N LEU A 3 -8.02 9.98 5.89
CA LEU A 3 -6.70 9.63 5.38
C LEU A 3 -5.73 10.76 5.76
N ILE A 4 -4.48 10.42 6.07
CA ILE A 4 -3.42 11.40 6.39
C ILE A 4 -2.27 11.24 5.38
N VAL A 5 -1.68 12.37 5.01
CA VAL A 5 -0.50 12.45 4.16
C VAL A 5 0.73 12.63 5.05
N LEU A 6 1.63 11.65 5.02
CA LEU A 6 2.89 11.67 5.75
C LEU A 6 4.03 12.17 4.85
N LEU A 7 4.95 12.94 5.44
CA LEU A 7 6.26 13.16 4.87
C LEU A 7 7.09 11.89 5.03
N ALA A 8 7.41 11.23 3.92
CA ALA A 8 8.32 10.10 3.93
C ALA A 8 9.77 10.62 3.96
N GLN A 9 10.48 10.40 5.08
CA GLN A 9 11.92 10.64 5.18
C GLN A 9 12.73 9.52 4.53
N GLN A 10 12.35 9.10 3.33
CA GLN A 10 13.05 8.04 2.62
C GLN A 10 14.27 8.64 1.89
N GLU A 11 15.49 8.37 2.36
CA GLU A 11 16.74 8.67 1.63
C GLU A 11 16.93 7.80 0.36
N ARG A 12 15.87 7.14 -0.13
CA ARG A 12 15.94 6.37 -1.37
C ARG A 12 15.42 7.23 -2.49
N ASP A 13 16.33 7.52 -3.40
CA ASP A 13 16.10 8.14 -4.69
C ASP A 13 14.84 7.58 -5.36
N LEU A 14 13.72 8.29 -5.21
CA LEU A 14 12.43 7.88 -5.73
C LEU A 14 12.40 7.92 -7.26
N SER A 15 13.37 8.54 -7.93
CA SER A 15 13.50 8.44 -9.38
C SER A 15 13.79 7.01 -9.86
N LYS A 16 14.29 6.15 -8.96
CA LYS A 16 14.53 4.72 -9.21
C LYS A 16 13.35 3.83 -8.83
N ILE A 17 12.38 4.36 -8.08
CA ILE A 17 11.22 3.62 -7.54
C ILE A 17 9.91 4.04 -8.21
N ILE A 18 9.85 5.25 -8.79
CA ILE A 18 8.79 5.67 -9.70
C ILE A 18 9.24 5.26 -11.12
N PRO A 19 9.01 4.01 -11.57
CA PRO A 19 9.06 3.75 -13.00
C PRO A 19 8.01 4.64 -13.66
N ASN A 20 8.31 5.16 -14.86
CA ASN A 20 7.27 5.64 -15.77
C ASN A 20 6.13 4.63 -15.72
N ALA A 21 4.95 5.05 -15.25
CA ALA A 21 3.91 4.18 -14.74
C ALA A 21 3.67 2.94 -15.61
N VAL A 22 4.30 1.81 -15.26
CA VAL A 22 3.96 0.50 -15.82
C VAL A 22 2.83 -0.03 -14.96
N TYR A 23 1.61 0.36 -15.30
CA TYR A 23 0.44 -0.35 -14.79
C TYR A 23 0.51 -1.77 -15.35
N PRO A 24 0.46 -2.83 -14.52
CA PRO A 24 0.26 -4.16 -15.06
C PRO A 24 -1.07 -4.14 -15.79
N GLU A 25 -1.04 -4.43 -17.08
CA GLU A 25 -2.26 -4.73 -17.81
C GLU A 25 -2.97 -5.90 -17.08
N ASN A 26 -4.23 -5.68 -16.74
CA ASN A 26 -5.24 -6.72 -16.63
C ASN A 26 -5.18 -7.64 -15.40
N VAL A 27 -5.38 -7.11 -14.19
CA VAL A 27 -5.81 -7.93 -13.02
C VAL A 27 -7.31 -8.19 -13.12
N PHE A 28 -7.75 -9.02 -14.07
CA PHE A 28 -9.15 -9.41 -14.21
C PHE A 28 -9.46 -10.68 -13.39
N PHE A 29 -10.39 -10.56 -12.44
CA PHE A 29 -11.02 -11.70 -11.78
C PHE A 29 -11.97 -12.37 -12.78
N ASN A 30 -11.48 -13.41 -13.47
CA ASN A 30 -12.17 -14.02 -14.61
C ASN A 30 -13.28 -15.03 -14.25
N LYS A 31 -14.07 -14.82 -13.19
CA LYS A 31 -15.30 -15.61 -12.99
C LYS A 31 -16.31 -15.04 -11.98
N PRO A 32 -17.57 -14.79 -12.37
CA PRO A 32 -18.65 -14.38 -11.45
C PRO A 32 -19.29 -15.52 -10.63
N SER A 33 -18.92 -16.78 -10.86
CA SER A 33 -19.63 -17.95 -10.30
C SER A 33 -19.08 -18.46 -8.96
N ASP A 34 -18.00 -17.88 -8.44
CA ASP A 34 -17.32 -18.37 -7.23
C ASP A 34 -17.53 -17.46 -6.02
N LEU A 35 -18.54 -16.57 -6.03
CA LEU A 35 -18.83 -15.61 -4.94
C LEU A 35 -19.02 -16.36 -3.60
N PRO A 36 -18.03 -16.37 -2.70
CA PRO A 36 -18.25 -16.83 -1.33
C PRO A 36 -19.12 -15.79 -0.65
N SER A 37 -19.73 -16.13 0.49
CA SER A 37 -20.30 -15.15 1.42
C SER A 37 -19.44 -13.88 1.42
N LEU A 38 -20.05 -12.70 1.26
CA LEU A 38 -19.36 -11.39 1.22
C LEU A 38 -18.58 -11.16 2.52
N ASN A 39 -17.47 -11.86 2.65
CA ASN A 39 -16.52 -11.75 3.72
C ASN A 39 -15.57 -10.66 3.21
N PRO A 40 -15.56 -9.46 3.83
CA PRO A 40 -14.77 -8.33 3.34
C PRO A 40 -13.25 -8.60 3.43
N ARG A 41 -12.87 -9.75 3.97
CA ARG A 41 -11.48 -10.21 4.05
C ARG A 41 -11.06 -10.83 2.73
N ILE A 42 -10.15 -10.15 2.04
CA ILE A 42 -9.43 -10.72 0.90
C ILE A 42 -8.61 -11.92 1.40
N VAL A 43 -8.98 -13.13 0.96
CA VAL A 43 -8.29 -14.39 1.26
C VAL A 43 -7.95 -15.09 -0.06
N GLY A 44 -6.81 -15.79 -0.11
CA GLY A 44 -6.37 -16.50 -1.34
C GLY A 44 -5.60 -15.65 -2.35
N GLY A 45 -4.95 -14.56 -1.92
CA GLY A 45 -4.03 -13.81 -2.77
C GLY A 45 -2.77 -14.60 -3.16
N GLN A 46 -2.03 -14.08 -4.13
CA GLN A 46 -0.72 -14.61 -4.55
C GLN A 46 0.37 -13.57 -4.25
N GLU A 47 1.62 -14.02 -4.14
CA GLU A 47 2.76 -13.11 -3.99
C GLU A 47 2.84 -12.18 -5.21
N ALA A 48 2.89 -10.88 -4.95
CA ALA A 48 3.04 -9.89 -6.01
C ALA A 48 4.44 -9.99 -6.63
N PRO A 49 4.56 -9.97 -7.98
CA PRO A 49 5.87 -9.88 -8.61
C PRO A 49 6.65 -8.67 -8.08
N ARG A 50 7.97 -8.84 -7.95
CA ARG A 50 8.84 -7.78 -7.44
C ARG A 50 8.65 -6.50 -8.26
N HIS A 51 8.38 -5.40 -7.56
CA HIS A 51 8.14 -4.06 -8.12
C HIS A 51 6.86 -3.88 -8.96
N SER A 52 5.91 -4.81 -8.97
CA SER A 52 4.64 -4.65 -9.72
C SER A 52 3.70 -3.58 -9.16
N PHE A 53 3.87 -3.23 -7.89
CA PHE A 53 3.13 -2.17 -7.19
C PHE A 53 4.12 -1.14 -6.63
N PRO A 54 4.75 -0.32 -7.48
CA PRO A 54 5.87 0.54 -7.08
C PRO A 54 5.47 1.63 -6.07
N TYR A 55 4.19 1.97 -6.00
CA TYR A 55 3.65 2.92 -5.02
C TYR A 55 3.42 2.30 -3.64
N GLN A 56 3.38 0.97 -3.51
CA GLN A 56 3.09 0.30 -2.24
C GLN A 56 4.24 0.49 -1.25
N VAL A 57 3.93 0.96 -0.05
CA VAL A 57 4.91 1.05 1.05
C VAL A 57 4.44 0.32 2.31
N ALA A 58 5.41 -0.10 3.10
CA ALA A 58 5.23 -0.59 4.47
C ALA A 58 5.62 0.51 5.44
N LEU A 59 4.72 0.84 6.36
CA LEU A 59 4.93 1.83 7.41
C LEU A 59 5.17 1.11 8.74
N PHE A 60 6.31 1.39 9.36
CA PHE A 60 6.69 0.91 10.68
C PHE A 60 6.66 2.10 11.65
N LEU A 61 5.52 2.30 12.29
CA LEU A 61 5.24 3.50 13.07
C LEU A 61 5.46 3.23 14.56
N PRO A 62 6.26 4.04 15.28
CA PRO A 62 6.48 3.85 16.70
C PRO A 62 5.18 4.07 17.48
N VAL A 63 4.92 3.20 18.44
CA VAL A 63 3.77 3.28 19.36
C VAL A 63 4.23 2.99 20.78
N ALA A 64 3.42 3.35 21.79
CA ALA A 64 3.71 2.99 23.17
C ALA A 64 3.87 1.47 23.30
N GLY A 65 5.08 1.02 23.68
CA GLY A 65 5.39 -0.40 23.85
C GLY A 65 5.80 -1.16 22.58
N GLY A 66 6.04 -0.49 21.45
CA GLY A 66 6.60 -1.15 20.26
C GLY A 66 6.43 -0.41 18.95
N THR A 67 6.20 -1.17 17.88
CA THR A 67 6.04 -0.67 16.51
C THR A 67 4.75 -1.22 15.92
N SER A 68 3.92 -0.35 15.37
CA SER A 68 2.74 -0.75 14.59
C SER A 68 3.08 -0.85 13.11
N PHE A 69 2.35 -1.72 12.42
CA PHE A 69 2.49 -1.94 10.98
C PHE A 69 1.25 -1.42 10.25
N CYS A 70 1.47 -0.65 9.19
CA CYS A 70 0.44 -0.17 8.28
C CYS A 70 0.92 -0.17 6.83
N GLY A 71 -0.02 -0.04 5.89
CA GLY A 71 0.27 0.22 4.48
C GLY A 71 0.19 1.71 4.13
N GLY A 72 0.68 2.06 2.95
CA GLY A 72 0.48 3.38 2.34
C GLY A 72 0.81 3.38 0.85
N SER A 73 0.57 4.52 0.20
CA SER A 73 0.86 4.74 -1.21
C SER A 73 1.73 5.97 -1.41
N ILE A 74 2.81 5.85 -2.19
CA ILE A 74 3.61 6.99 -2.65
C ILE A 74 2.74 7.84 -3.59
N ILE A 75 2.54 9.11 -3.24
CA ILE A 75 1.76 10.08 -4.04
C ILE A 75 2.62 11.26 -4.52
N GLY A 76 3.89 11.31 -4.12
CA GLY A 76 4.83 12.33 -4.54
C GLY A 76 6.24 12.06 -4.02
N HIS A 77 7.20 12.92 -4.38
CA HIS A 77 8.63 12.72 -4.07
C HIS A 77 8.95 12.68 -2.57
N GLN A 78 8.06 13.15 -1.71
CA GLN A 78 8.24 13.12 -0.26
C GLN A 78 6.95 12.74 0.46
N TRP A 79 5.94 12.27 -0.27
CA TRP A 79 4.58 12.17 0.25
C TRP A 79 4.04 10.75 0.13
N VAL A 80 3.58 10.22 1.27
CA VAL A 80 2.87 8.95 1.37
C VAL A 80 1.47 9.19 1.91
N LEU A 81 0.46 8.66 1.21
CA LEU A 81 -0.92 8.61 1.69
C LEU A 81 -1.13 7.35 2.54
N THR A 82 -1.71 7.50 3.74
CA THR A 82 -2.07 6.38 4.62
C THR A 82 -3.36 6.66 5.40
N ALA A 83 -3.83 5.72 6.20
CA ALA A 83 -5.01 5.90 7.05
C ALA A 83 -4.67 6.72 8.30
N ALA A 84 -5.57 7.59 8.74
CA ALA A 84 -5.32 8.44 9.91
C ALA A 84 -5.03 7.64 11.18
N HIS A 85 -5.76 6.53 11.40
CA HIS A 85 -5.58 5.68 12.59
C HIS A 85 -4.21 4.99 12.66
N CYS A 86 -3.43 5.01 11.58
CA CYS A 86 -2.05 4.53 11.61
C CYS A 86 -1.14 5.51 12.36
N VAL A 87 -1.46 6.81 12.36
CA VAL A 87 -0.56 7.88 12.80
C VAL A 87 -1.10 8.68 13.99
N ASP A 88 -2.42 8.73 14.16
CA ASP A 88 -3.09 9.42 15.25
C ASP A 88 -3.93 8.40 16.01
N ARG A 89 -3.51 8.07 17.24
CA ARG A 89 -4.18 7.13 18.14
C ARG A 89 -4.55 7.83 19.44
#